data_AF-A0A4V4KQY4-F1
#
_entry.id   AF-A0A4V4KQY4-F1
#
_cell.length_a   1.000
_cell.length_b   1.000
_cell.length_c   1.000
_cell.angle_alpha   90.00
_cell.angle_beta   90.00
_cell.angle_gamma   90.00
#
_symmetry.space_group_name_H-M   'P 1'
#
loop_
_entity.id
_entity.type
_entity.pdbx_description
1 polymer ?
#
loop_
_entity_poly.entity_id
_entity_poly.type
_entity_poly.pdbx_seq_one_letter_code
_entity_poly.pdbx_strand_id
1 'polypeptide(L)'
;MWPVSLDARKLDFTNDRVFTLGAMADSLYEYFPKQYLLLNGRDKQTQHMYEKSMAVAKEHLFYRPLNPQNLDLLISGSVKQIGAGYDRKSEGQHLTCFVGGMVGLGAMIFDTPEDLDTARQLTDGCVWAYESTPSGMMPEIFEAIPCTDDEDCKWSEERWYKGLVMAVHRVINTSTRSLKEQAQAIIDKGRLPLGFAKVVDSRYYLRPEAIESVFYMYRITGDKAWQDKAWKMFQAIDSHARTDIAYAVVQDVRDEQSQLTDTMESFWTGETLKYFYLIFSDPDLVSLDEFVLNTEAHPLRRPST
;
A
#
# COMPACT_ATOMS: atom_id res chain seq x y z
N MET A 1 -18.00 -5.39 -0.31
CA MET A 1 -17.30 -4.24 0.28
C MET A 1 -18.31 -3.15 0.61
N TRP A 2 -17.96 -2.27 1.54
CA TRP A 2 -18.79 -1.15 2.00
C TRP A 2 -18.24 0.17 1.46
N PRO A 3 -19.11 1.18 1.28
CA PRO A 3 -18.64 2.51 0.92
C PRO A 3 -17.86 3.14 2.09
N VAL A 4 -17.06 4.16 1.77
CA VAL A 4 -16.26 4.90 2.74
C VAL A 4 -17.12 5.58 3.83
N SER A 5 -18.31 6.07 3.48
CA SER A 5 -19.21 6.72 4.43
C SER A 5 -20.67 6.21 4.34
N LEU A 6 -21.40 6.36 5.44
CA LEU A 6 -22.82 5.99 5.55
C LEU A 6 -23.60 7.06 6.31
N ASP A 7 -24.91 7.17 6.04
CA ASP A 7 -25.80 8.01 6.86
C ASP A 7 -26.28 7.18 8.06
N ALA A 8 -25.68 7.43 9.23
CA ALA A 8 -25.98 6.69 10.44
C ALA A 8 -27.40 6.99 10.99
N ARG A 9 -27.98 8.16 10.66
CA ARG A 9 -29.33 8.51 11.10
C ARG A 9 -30.38 7.73 10.32
N LYS A 10 -30.12 7.48 9.03
CA LYS A 10 -31.02 6.74 8.14
C LYS A 10 -30.65 5.26 7.97
N LEU A 11 -29.51 4.84 8.51
CA LEU A 11 -28.92 3.52 8.27
C LEU A 11 -28.72 3.24 6.77
N ASP A 12 -28.29 4.27 6.03
CA ASP A 12 -28.20 4.25 4.57
C ASP A 12 -26.74 4.18 4.10
N PHE A 13 -26.41 3.06 3.47
CA PHE A 13 -25.10 2.73 2.91
C PHE A 13 -24.99 3.03 1.40
N THR A 14 -25.92 3.79 0.81
CA THR A 14 -25.99 3.98 -0.65
C THR A 14 -25.61 5.39 -1.10
N ASN A 15 -25.44 6.33 -0.17
CA ASN A 15 -25.11 7.73 -0.47
C ASN A 15 -23.68 7.89 -0.98
N ASP A 16 -22.74 7.20 -0.36
CA ASP A 16 -21.36 7.14 -0.82
C ASP A 16 -21.17 5.94 -1.76
N ARG A 17 -20.29 6.15 -2.72
CA ARG A 17 -20.02 5.28 -3.86
C ARG A 17 -18.54 5.02 -4.07
N VAL A 18 -17.70 5.44 -3.12
CA VAL A 18 -16.27 5.18 -3.12
C VAL A 18 -15.98 3.93 -2.30
N PHE A 19 -15.21 3.02 -2.88
CA PHE A 19 -14.78 1.76 -2.28
C PHE A 19 -13.25 1.69 -2.36
N THR A 20 -12.60 1.45 -1.23
CA THR A 20 -11.14 1.38 -1.13
C THR A 20 -10.75 0.57 0.11
N LEU A 21 -9.48 0.19 0.19
CA LEU A 21 -8.84 -0.27 1.43
C LEU A 21 -7.91 0.81 2.03
N GLY A 22 -7.88 2.02 1.46
CA GLY A 22 -7.07 3.14 1.97
C GLY A 22 -7.81 3.99 3.00
N ALA A 23 -7.41 5.25 3.09
CA ALA A 23 -7.88 6.20 4.10
C ALA A 23 -9.39 6.15 4.32
N MET A 24 -9.80 6.18 5.60
CA MET A 24 -11.18 6.13 6.10
C MET A 24 -11.85 4.75 6.02
N ALA A 25 -11.25 3.76 5.37
CA ALA A 25 -11.82 2.41 5.23
C ALA A 25 -10.84 1.29 5.66
N ASP A 26 -9.54 1.54 5.60
CA ASP A 26 -8.43 0.67 6.01
C ASP A 26 -8.72 -0.28 7.19
N SER A 27 -8.71 0.26 8.41
CA SER A 27 -8.77 -0.44 9.69
C SER A 27 -10.08 -1.21 9.90
N LEU A 28 -11.17 -0.85 9.20
CA LEU A 28 -12.39 -1.66 9.17
C LEU A 28 -12.11 -3.07 8.62
N TYR A 29 -11.42 -3.13 7.48
CA TYR A 29 -11.09 -4.41 6.84
C TYR A 29 -9.98 -5.14 7.58
N GLU A 30 -8.99 -4.40 8.09
CA GLU A 30 -7.90 -4.92 8.93
C GLU A 30 -8.44 -5.67 10.17
N TYR A 31 -9.52 -5.15 10.77
CA TYR A 31 -10.07 -5.71 12.00
C TYR A 31 -10.90 -6.97 11.78
N PHE A 32 -11.34 -7.31 10.57
CA PHE A 32 -12.04 -8.58 10.37
C PHE A 32 -11.19 -9.80 10.74
N PRO A 33 -9.99 -10.04 10.17
CA PRO A 33 -9.15 -11.16 10.57
C PRO A 33 -8.62 -11.02 11.99
N LYS A 34 -8.28 -9.79 12.44
CA LYS A 34 -7.77 -9.53 13.79
C LYS A 34 -8.83 -9.83 14.87
N GLN A 35 -10.09 -9.46 14.65
CA GLN A 35 -11.19 -9.74 15.57
C GLN A 35 -11.52 -11.24 15.60
N TYR A 36 -11.45 -11.94 14.47
CA TYR A 36 -11.58 -13.40 14.44
C TYR A 36 -10.57 -14.07 15.38
N LEU A 37 -9.30 -13.63 15.35
CA LEU A 37 -8.25 -14.11 16.25
C LEU A 37 -8.51 -13.75 17.72
N LEU A 38 -8.89 -12.49 18.01
CA LEU A 38 -9.19 -12.03 19.37
C LEU A 38 -10.38 -12.74 20.00
N LEU A 39 -11.33 -13.22 19.19
CA LEU A 39 -12.49 -13.99 19.64
C LEU A 39 -12.25 -15.51 19.59
N ASN A 40 -11.02 -15.95 19.33
CA ASN A 40 -10.64 -17.35 19.20
C ASN A 40 -11.55 -18.13 18.23
N GLY A 41 -11.88 -17.51 17.10
CA GLY A 41 -12.69 -18.09 16.03
C GLY A 41 -14.17 -18.31 16.35
N ARG A 42 -14.67 -17.83 17.51
CA ARG A 42 -16.06 -18.02 17.95
C ARG A 42 -17.06 -17.19 17.16
N ASP A 43 -16.63 -16.05 16.63
CA ASP A 43 -17.44 -15.23 15.73
C ASP A 43 -17.09 -15.52 14.27
N LYS A 44 -18.02 -16.13 13.55
CA LYS A 44 -17.89 -16.41 12.11
C LYS A 44 -18.32 -15.23 11.24
N GLN A 45 -18.95 -14.20 11.81
CA GLN A 45 -19.37 -13.03 11.06
C GLN A 45 -18.16 -12.28 10.50
N THR A 46 -17.13 -12.05 11.31
CA THR A 46 -15.89 -11.38 10.88
C THR A 46 -15.14 -12.15 9.79
N GLN A 47 -15.04 -13.47 9.90
CA GLN A 47 -14.51 -14.33 8.83
C GLN A 47 -15.31 -14.13 7.53
N HIS A 48 -16.64 -14.22 7.59
CA HIS A 48 -17.48 -14.05 6.40
C HIS A 48 -17.35 -12.66 5.77
N MET A 49 -17.27 -11.60 6.60
CA MET A 49 -17.08 -10.23 6.13
C MET A 49 -15.73 -10.04 5.44
N TYR A 50 -14.67 -10.64 5.98
CA TYR A 50 -13.35 -10.68 5.35
C TYR A 50 -13.40 -11.38 3.98
N GLU A 51 -13.84 -12.63 3.95
CA GLU A 51 -13.86 -13.44 2.71
C GLU A 51 -14.65 -12.75 1.59
N LYS A 52 -15.83 -12.22 1.91
CA LYS A 52 -16.69 -11.51 0.94
C LYS A 52 -16.09 -10.18 0.48
N SER A 53 -15.45 -9.43 1.37
CA SER A 53 -14.83 -8.16 0.99
C SER A 53 -13.55 -8.35 0.19
N MET A 54 -12.72 -9.34 0.55
CA MET A 54 -11.46 -9.61 -0.15
C MET A 54 -11.68 -10.20 -1.53
N ALA A 55 -12.69 -11.05 -1.73
CA ALA A 55 -13.06 -11.50 -3.07
C ALA A 55 -13.34 -10.32 -4.02
N VAL A 56 -14.07 -9.31 -3.53
CA VAL A 56 -14.38 -8.09 -4.29
C VAL A 56 -13.15 -7.20 -4.46
N ALA A 57 -12.30 -7.08 -3.43
CA ALA A 57 -11.07 -6.28 -3.50
C ALA A 57 -10.10 -6.83 -4.56
N LYS A 58 -9.93 -8.15 -4.63
CA LYS A 58 -9.11 -8.81 -5.66
C LYS A 58 -9.63 -8.55 -7.08
N GLU A 59 -10.94 -8.51 -7.27
CA GLU A 59 -11.54 -8.31 -8.58
C GLU A 59 -11.52 -6.84 -9.05
N HIS A 60 -11.58 -5.89 -8.12
CA HIS A 60 -11.89 -4.50 -8.47
C HIS A 60 -10.89 -3.46 -7.97
N LEU A 61 -10.12 -3.75 -6.92
CA LEU A 61 -9.18 -2.81 -6.32
C LEU A 61 -7.72 -3.16 -6.63
N PHE A 62 -7.38 -4.45 -6.65
CA PHE A 62 -6.01 -4.87 -6.91
C PHE A 62 -5.70 -4.82 -8.39
N TYR A 63 -4.59 -4.20 -8.74
CA TYR A 63 -4.13 -4.13 -10.12
C TYR A 63 -2.61 -4.26 -10.18
N ARG A 64 -2.13 -4.79 -11.30
CA ARG A 64 -0.70 -4.84 -11.60
C ARG A 64 -0.27 -3.53 -12.26
N PRO A 65 0.63 -2.74 -11.67
CA PRO A 65 1.20 -1.57 -12.32
C PRO A 65 2.28 -1.96 -13.34
N LEU A 66 2.32 -1.22 -14.45
CA LEU A 66 3.42 -1.25 -15.40
C LEU A 66 4.70 -0.75 -14.72
N ASN A 67 5.70 -1.62 -14.58
CA ASN A 67 6.93 -1.31 -13.88
C ASN A 67 8.20 -1.71 -14.68
N PRO A 68 9.33 -0.99 -14.54
CA PRO A 68 10.51 -1.18 -15.39
C PRO A 68 11.16 -2.56 -15.31
N GLN A 69 11.02 -3.22 -14.17
CA GLN A 69 11.63 -4.51 -13.89
C GLN A 69 10.72 -5.69 -14.27
N ASN A 70 9.52 -5.43 -14.80
CA ASN A 70 8.49 -6.44 -15.08
C ASN A 70 8.15 -7.31 -13.86
N LEU A 71 8.28 -6.76 -12.66
CA LEU A 71 7.94 -7.44 -11.42
C LEU A 71 6.47 -7.85 -11.45
N ASP A 72 6.21 -9.01 -10.88
CA ASP A 72 4.87 -9.48 -10.60
C ASP A 72 4.49 -8.97 -9.21
N LEU A 73 3.84 -7.82 -9.18
CA LEU A 73 3.46 -7.12 -7.95
C LEU A 73 2.08 -6.48 -8.13
N LEU A 74 1.41 -6.17 -7.03
CA LEU A 74 0.06 -5.60 -7.01
C LEU A 74 0.04 -4.31 -6.21
N ILE A 75 -0.87 -3.40 -6.57
CA ILE A 75 -1.20 -2.20 -5.78
C ILE A 75 -2.71 -2.23 -5.51
N SER A 76 -3.11 -1.76 -4.32
CA SER A 76 -4.52 -1.55 -3.98
C SER A 76 -4.97 -0.14 -4.35
N GLY A 77 -5.80 -0.03 -5.38
CA GLY A 77 -6.42 1.22 -5.79
C GLY A 77 -7.77 1.50 -5.12
N SER A 78 -8.55 2.37 -5.77
CA SER A 78 -9.91 2.69 -5.34
C SER A 78 -10.89 2.65 -6.50
N VAL A 79 -12.17 2.47 -6.19
CA VAL A 79 -13.25 2.45 -7.17
C VAL A 79 -14.33 3.42 -6.76
N LYS A 80 -14.80 4.21 -7.73
CA LYS A 80 -15.99 5.04 -7.59
C LYS A 80 -17.09 4.55 -8.52
N GLN A 81 -18.26 4.23 -7.98
CA GLN A 81 -19.42 3.93 -8.81
C GLN A 81 -19.98 5.22 -9.43
N ILE A 82 -20.11 5.25 -10.76
CA ILE A 82 -20.65 6.37 -11.54
C ILE A 82 -21.78 5.85 -12.43
N GLY A 83 -23.03 6.21 -12.06
CA GLY A 83 -24.22 5.69 -12.74
C GLY A 83 -24.27 4.15 -12.65
N ALA A 84 -24.35 3.48 -13.80
CA ALA A 84 -24.28 2.02 -13.89
C ALA A 84 -22.85 1.47 -14.05
N GLY A 85 -21.84 2.35 -14.16
CA GLY A 85 -20.44 1.98 -14.37
C GLY A 85 -19.56 2.21 -13.15
N TYR A 86 -18.28 1.87 -13.31
CA TYR A 86 -17.25 2.02 -12.30
C TYR A 86 -16.07 2.80 -12.86
N ASP A 87 -15.59 3.77 -12.10
CA ASP A 87 -14.37 4.52 -12.35
C ASP A 87 -13.28 3.96 -11.41
N ARG A 88 -12.36 3.17 -11.97
CA ARG A 88 -11.25 2.57 -11.22
C ARG A 88 -10.08 3.55 -11.22
N LYS A 89 -9.58 3.89 -10.05
CA LYS A 89 -8.38 4.69 -9.88
C LYS A 89 -7.20 3.79 -9.57
N SER A 90 -6.23 3.80 -10.48
CA SER A 90 -4.93 3.15 -10.31
C SER A 90 -3.99 4.00 -9.44
N GLU A 91 -4.49 4.35 -8.25
CA GLU A 91 -3.74 5.02 -7.21
C GLU A 91 -3.08 3.99 -6.29
N GLY A 92 -1.94 4.35 -5.72
CA GLY A 92 -1.36 3.70 -4.55
C GLY A 92 -1.22 4.73 -3.43
N GLN A 93 -1.60 4.33 -2.21
CA GLN A 93 -1.44 5.17 -1.01
C GLN A 93 -0.49 4.47 -0.04
N HIS A 94 0.30 5.22 0.73
CA HIS A 94 1.08 4.61 1.82
C HIS A 94 0.15 3.88 2.80
N LEU A 95 -1.00 4.48 3.11
CA LEU A 95 -2.06 3.88 3.92
C LEU A 95 -2.63 2.56 3.37
N THR A 96 -2.49 2.26 2.08
CA THR A 96 -2.92 0.95 1.55
C THR A 96 -1.87 -0.14 1.71
N CYS A 97 -0.67 0.20 2.20
CA CYS A 97 0.42 -0.76 2.25
C CYS A 97 0.28 -1.82 3.34
N PHE A 98 -0.63 -1.67 4.32
CA PHE A 98 -0.93 -2.70 5.33
C PHE A 98 -1.67 -3.90 4.72
N VAL A 99 -2.27 -3.73 3.54
CA VAL A 99 -3.13 -4.73 2.90
C VAL A 99 -2.36 -6.03 2.64
N GLY A 100 -1.06 -5.97 2.33
CA GLY A 100 -0.22 -7.16 2.19
C GLY A 100 -0.17 -8.00 3.47
N GLY A 101 0.09 -7.38 4.62
CA GLY A 101 0.09 -8.02 5.93
C GLY A 101 -1.28 -8.55 6.32
N MET A 102 -2.35 -7.78 6.07
CA MET A 102 -3.73 -8.22 6.31
C MET A 102 -4.09 -9.45 5.49
N VAL A 103 -3.80 -9.46 4.18
CA VAL A 103 -4.08 -10.59 3.29
C VAL A 103 -3.27 -11.81 3.69
N GLY A 104 -1.99 -11.62 4.03
CA GLY A 104 -1.13 -12.70 4.53
C GLY A 104 -1.64 -13.31 5.83
N LEU A 105 -2.04 -12.48 6.79
CA LEU A 105 -2.67 -12.95 8.03
C LEU A 105 -3.95 -13.74 7.73
N GLY A 106 -4.81 -13.21 6.87
CA GLY A 106 -6.03 -13.87 6.43
C GLY A 106 -5.79 -15.25 5.80
N ALA A 107 -4.78 -15.35 4.94
CA ALA A 107 -4.38 -16.60 4.29
C ALA A 107 -4.03 -17.69 5.31
N MET A 108 -3.31 -17.32 6.38
CA MET A 108 -2.91 -18.25 7.43
C MET A 108 -4.08 -18.69 8.32
N ILE A 109 -4.97 -17.77 8.70
CA ILE A 109 -6.01 -18.05 9.70
C ILE A 109 -7.29 -18.65 9.11
N PHE A 110 -7.49 -18.50 7.80
CA PHE A 110 -8.64 -19.03 7.06
C PHE A 110 -8.27 -20.15 6.08
N ASP A 111 -7.01 -20.61 6.10
CA ASP A 111 -6.51 -21.73 5.29
C ASP A 111 -6.71 -21.52 3.77
N THR A 112 -6.35 -20.32 3.29
CA THR A 112 -6.37 -19.94 1.88
C THR A 112 -4.95 -19.66 1.36
N PRO A 113 -4.09 -20.69 1.23
CA PRO A 113 -2.67 -20.52 0.91
C PRO A 113 -2.42 -19.82 -0.44
N GLU A 114 -3.37 -19.88 -1.37
CA GLU A 114 -3.33 -19.13 -2.63
C GLU A 114 -3.28 -17.61 -2.44
N ASP A 115 -3.73 -17.10 -1.28
CA ASP A 115 -3.72 -15.68 -0.96
C ASP A 115 -2.35 -15.19 -0.48
N LEU A 116 -1.42 -16.09 -0.15
CA LEU A 116 -0.06 -15.72 0.21
C LEU A 116 0.70 -15.10 -0.96
N ASP A 117 0.45 -15.55 -2.19
CA ASP A 117 1.04 -14.94 -3.39
C ASP A 117 0.49 -13.53 -3.59
N THR A 118 -0.82 -13.33 -3.39
CA THR A 118 -1.44 -12.00 -3.42
C THR A 118 -0.86 -11.08 -2.34
N ALA A 119 -0.67 -11.59 -1.12
CA ALA A 119 -0.07 -10.86 -0.01
C ALA A 119 1.38 -10.43 -0.31
N ARG A 120 2.18 -11.35 -0.88
CA ARG A 120 3.56 -11.07 -1.33
C ARG A 120 3.58 -10.01 -2.41
N GLN A 121 2.77 -10.15 -3.45
CA GLN A 121 2.67 -9.20 -4.56
C GLN A 121 2.27 -7.79 -4.09
N LEU A 122 1.31 -7.68 -3.17
CA LEU A 122 0.89 -6.40 -2.58
C LEU A 122 2.01 -5.77 -1.74
N THR A 123 2.70 -6.58 -0.93
CA THR A 123 3.83 -6.10 -0.13
C THR A 123 4.98 -5.63 -1.03
N ASP A 124 5.28 -6.39 -2.09
CA ASP A 124 6.29 -6.03 -3.09
C ASP A 124 5.90 -4.79 -3.90
N GLY A 125 4.61 -4.54 -4.11
CA GLY A 125 4.11 -3.29 -4.71
C GLY A 125 4.50 -2.06 -3.89
N CYS A 126 4.38 -2.14 -2.57
CA CYS A 126 4.80 -1.07 -1.67
C CYS A 126 6.32 -0.93 -1.59
N VAL A 127 7.06 -2.04 -1.54
CA VAL A 127 8.53 -2.02 -1.58
C VAL A 127 9.03 -1.40 -2.89
N TRP A 128 8.43 -1.76 -4.02
CA TRP A 128 8.72 -1.14 -5.32
C TRP A 128 8.48 0.37 -5.30
N ALA A 129 7.39 0.84 -4.68
CA ALA A 129 7.12 2.26 -4.58
C ALA A 129 8.18 2.99 -3.73
N TYR A 130 8.72 2.36 -2.69
CA TYR A 130 9.86 2.86 -1.91
C TYR A 130 11.13 2.94 -2.77
N GLU A 131 11.48 1.85 -3.46
CA GLU A 131 12.69 1.75 -4.26
C GLU A 131 12.66 2.59 -5.56
N SER A 132 11.48 3.08 -5.94
CA SER A 132 11.33 3.87 -7.18
C SER A 132 11.74 5.33 -7.02
N THR A 133 11.74 5.89 -5.81
CA THR A 133 12.08 7.30 -5.59
C THR A 133 13.56 7.50 -5.27
N PRO A 134 14.15 8.66 -5.60
CA PRO A 134 15.54 8.98 -5.23
C PRO A 134 15.84 8.83 -3.74
N SER A 135 14.92 9.24 -2.86
CA SER A 135 15.13 9.14 -1.41
C SER A 135 14.98 7.73 -0.83
N GLY A 136 14.55 6.75 -1.63
CA GLY A 136 14.26 5.40 -1.14
C GLY A 136 13.03 5.31 -0.24
N MET A 137 12.15 6.33 -0.25
CA MET A 137 10.87 6.36 0.48
C MET A 137 9.71 6.55 -0.49
N MET A 138 8.61 5.83 -0.29
CA MET A 138 7.45 6.00 -1.17
C MET A 138 6.71 7.32 -0.87
N PRO A 139 6.07 7.95 -1.87
CA PRO A 139 5.18 9.08 -1.63
C PRO A 139 3.90 8.64 -0.91
N GLU A 140 3.27 9.56 -0.20
CA GLU A 140 1.99 9.33 0.48
C GLU A 140 0.88 8.87 -0.49
N ILE A 141 0.80 9.49 -1.69
CA ILE A 141 -0.15 9.09 -2.74
C ILE A 141 0.50 9.23 -4.11
N PHE A 142 0.38 8.19 -4.94
CA PHE A 142 0.81 8.19 -6.33
C PHE A 142 -0.23 7.51 -7.23
N GLU A 143 -0.07 7.68 -8.53
CA GLU A 143 -0.80 6.91 -9.55
C GLU A 143 0.21 6.17 -10.42
N ALA A 144 -0.13 4.95 -10.82
CA ALA A 144 0.66 4.15 -11.76
C ALA A 144 -0.21 3.71 -12.93
N ILE A 145 0.41 3.34 -14.05
CA ILE A 145 -0.31 2.86 -15.22
C ILE A 145 -0.73 1.41 -14.96
N PRO A 146 -2.03 1.08 -14.95
CA PRO A 146 -2.47 -0.30 -14.78
C PRO A 146 -2.18 -1.12 -16.05
N CYS A 147 -1.81 -2.38 -15.85
CA CYS A 147 -1.80 -3.39 -16.90
C CYS A 147 -3.19 -3.99 -17.09
N THR A 148 -3.54 -4.33 -18.32
CA THR A 148 -4.78 -5.09 -18.62
C THR A 148 -4.58 -6.60 -18.64
N ASP A 149 -3.37 -7.05 -18.99
CA ASP A 149 -2.97 -8.45 -19.13
C ASP A 149 -1.44 -8.55 -19.11
N ASP A 150 -0.90 -9.77 -19.20
CA ASP A 150 0.54 -10.04 -19.12
C ASP A 150 1.35 -9.43 -20.28
N GLU A 151 0.76 -9.33 -21.48
CA GLU A 151 1.44 -8.73 -22.63
C GLU A 151 1.48 -7.20 -22.50
N ASP A 152 0.38 -6.59 -22.03
CA ASP A 152 0.31 -5.15 -21.70
C ASP A 152 1.28 -4.76 -20.58
N CYS A 153 1.63 -5.73 -19.72
CA CYS A 153 2.54 -5.55 -18.59
C CYS A 153 4.02 -5.63 -18.94
N LYS A 154 4.37 -5.95 -20.19
CA LYS A 154 5.76 -5.89 -20.65
C LYS A 154 6.21 -4.44 -20.77
N TRP A 155 7.19 -4.08 -19.95
CA TRP A 155 7.78 -2.75 -19.92
C TRP A 155 8.34 -2.35 -21.28
N SER A 156 7.95 -1.16 -21.70
CA SER A 156 8.66 -0.38 -22.71
C SER A 156 8.46 1.10 -22.41
N GLU A 157 9.48 1.92 -22.68
CA GLU A 157 9.34 3.39 -22.56
C GLU A 157 8.16 3.90 -23.38
N GLU A 158 7.94 3.33 -24.57
CA GLU A 158 6.82 3.71 -25.42
C GLU A 158 5.46 3.43 -24.76
N ARG A 159 5.27 2.27 -24.10
CA ARG A 159 4.03 1.93 -23.40
C ARG A 159 3.79 2.84 -22.20
N TRP A 160 4.85 3.16 -21.45
CA TRP A 160 4.78 4.10 -20.34
C TRP A 160 4.43 5.50 -20.84
N TYR A 161 5.12 6.01 -21.87
CA TYR A 161 4.85 7.32 -22.48
C TYR A 161 3.42 7.43 -23.03
N LYS A 162 2.91 6.39 -23.69
CA LYS A 162 1.50 6.35 -24.15
C LYS A 162 0.54 6.53 -22.99
N GLY A 163 0.72 5.77 -21.90
CA GLY A 163 -0.17 5.88 -20.75
C GLY A 163 -0.03 7.21 -20.00
N LEU A 164 1.16 7.80 -19.90
CA LEU A 164 1.35 9.16 -19.35
C LEU A 164 0.53 10.20 -20.13
N VAL A 165 0.67 10.22 -21.44
CA VAL A 165 -0.02 11.19 -22.30
C VAL A 165 -1.53 10.96 -22.28
N MET A 166 -1.98 9.70 -22.29
CA MET A 166 -3.41 9.37 -22.19
C MET A 166 -4.01 9.76 -20.83
N ALA A 167 -3.28 9.59 -19.73
CA ALA A 167 -3.74 9.96 -18.39
C ALA A 167 -3.98 11.48 -18.26
N VAL A 168 -3.16 12.31 -18.92
CA VAL A 168 -3.26 13.78 -18.84
C VAL A 168 -4.19 14.36 -19.91
N HIS A 169 -4.00 13.96 -21.17
CA HIS A 169 -4.65 14.61 -22.31
C HIS A 169 -5.85 13.84 -22.87
N ARG A 170 -6.05 12.57 -22.45
CA ARG A 170 -7.08 11.63 -22.95
C ARG A 170 -6.98 11.28 -24.44
N VAL A 171 -6.18 12.01 -25.22
CA VAL A 171 -5.92 11.80 -26.65
C VAL A 171 -4.42 12.01 -26.88
N ILE A 172 -3.82 11.16 -27.71
CA ILE A 172 -2.43 11.33 -28.16
C ILE A 172 -2.46 12.09 -29.49
N ASN A 173 -2.00 13.33 -29.49
CA ASN A 173 -1.91 14.15 -30.71
C ASN A 173 -0.43 14.38 -31.07
N THR A 174 0.06 13.67 -32.08
CA THR A 174 1.46 13.75 -32.52
C THR A 174 1.72 14.76 -33.65
N SER A 175 0.71 15.56 -34.03
CA SER A 175 0.86 16.53 -35.13
C SER A 175 1.79 17.70 -34.81
N THR A 176 1.96 18.04 -33.52
CA THR A 176 2.76 19.20 -33.08
C THR A 176 3.97 18.83 -32.21
N ARG A 177 3.92 17.69 -31.51
CA ARG A 177 5.01 17.16 -30.67
C ARG A 177 5.02 15.64 -30.75
N SER A 178 6.19 15.03 -30.78
CA SER A 178 6.33 13.57 -30.67
C SER A 178 5.78 13.07 -29.32
N LEU A 179 5.44 11.78 -29.27
CA LEU A 179 5.00 11.13 -28.03
C LEU A 179 6.03 11.31 -26.90
N LYS A 180 7.32 11.15 -27.23
CA LYS A 180 8.42 11.30 -26.28
C LYS A 180 8.51 12.72 -25.72
N GLU A 181 8.39 13.75 -26.56
CA GLU A 181 8.40 15.15 -26.09
C GLU A 181 7.22 15.47 -25.18
N GLN A 182 6.04 14.92 -25.48
CA GLN A 182 4.85 15.08 -24.63
C GLN A 182 5.03 14.39 -23.28
N ALA A 183 5.50 13.14 -23.30
CA ALA A 183 5.75 12.38 -22.08
C ALA A 183 6.85 13.01 -21.23
N GLN A 184 7.96 13.46 -21.85
CA GLN A 184 9.05 14.12 -21.14
C GLN A 184 8.58 15.40 -20.45
N ALA A 185 7.72 16.20 -21.10
CA ALA A 185 7.15 17.39 -20.47
C ALA A 185 6.28 17.05 -19.23
N ILE A 186 5.59 15.91 -19.23
CA ILE A 186 4.82 15.41 -18.07
C ILE A 186 5.78 14.94 -16.97
N ILE A 187 6.80 14.16 -17.33
CA ILE A 187 7.82 13.63 -16.42
C ILE A 187 8.56 14.77 -15.72
N ASP A 188 9.06 15.76 -16.47
CA ASP A 188 9.83 16.89 -15.94
C ASP A 188 8.97 17.75 -15.02
N LYS A 189 7.75 18.07 -15.45
CA LYS A 189 6.80 18.85 -14.65
C LYS A 189 6.42 18.13 -13.35
N GLY A 190 6.25 16.82 -13.40
CA GLY A 190 5.88 15.99 -12.26
C GLY A 190 7.06 15.47 -11.44
N ARG A 191 8.31 15.66 -11.90
CA ARG A 191 9.50 14.94 -11.43
C ARG A 191 9.22 13.45 -11.22
N LEU A 192 8.59 12.82 -12.21
CA LEU A 192 8.02 11.49 -12.02
C LEU A 192 9.13 10.43 -11.89
N PRO A 193 9.09 9.62 -10.82
CA PRO A 193 9.86 8.38 -10.78
C PRO A 193 9.51 7.46 -11.95
N LEU A 194 10.45 6.60 -12.34
CA LEU A 194 10.23 5.67 -13.45
C LEU A 194 9.11 4.68 -13.10
N GLY A 195 8.15 4.49 -14.01
CA GLY A 195 6.98 3.63 -13.80
C GLY A 195 5.78 4.33 -13.15
N PHE A 196 5.95 5.53 -12.60
CA PHE A 196 4.86 6.30 -12.02
C PHE A 196 4.12 7.07 -13.11
N ALA A 197 2.81 7.22 -12.96
CA ALA A 197 1.98 8.08 -13.79
C ALA A 197 1.85 9.49 -13.22
N LYS A 198 1.84 9.59 -11.87
CA LYS A 198 1.69 10.84 -11.15
C LYS A 198 2.12 10.65 -9.69
N VAL A 199 2.64 11.72 -9.07
CA VAL A 199 2.80 11.81 -7.62
C VAL A 199 1.78 12.84 -7.13
N VAL A 200 0.77 12.38 -6.40
CA VAL A 200 -0.35 13.21 -5.93
C VAL A 200 0.02 13.90 -4.63
N ASP A 201 0.67 13.18 -3.72
CA ASP A 201 1.23 13.71 -2.49
C ASP A 201 2.63 13.13 -2.29
N SER A 202 3.64 13.98 -2.40
CA SER A 202 5.06 13.58 -2.36
C SER A 202 5.63 13.48 -0.96
N ARG A 203 4.86 13.79 0.08
CA ARG A 203 5.36 13.81 1.45
C ARG A 203 5.55 12.39 1.97
N TYR A 204 6.44 12.25 2.94
CA TYR A 204 6.61 11.02 3.71
C TYR A 204 6.40 11.30 5.20
N TYR A 205 5.36 10.69 5.75
CA TYR A 205 4.85 10.99 7.09
C TYR A 205 5.41 10.11 8.20
N LEU A 206 6.48 9.33 7.95
CA LEU A 206 7.02 8.35 8.90
C LEU A 206 6.06 7.18 9.21
N ARG A 207 5.15 6.88 8.27
CA ARG A 207 4.07 5.90 8.45
C ARG A 207 4.54 4.45 8.49
N PRO A 208 3.81 3.56 9.19
CA PRO A 208 4.20 2.18 9.40
C PRO A 208 3.72 1.18 8.34
N GLU A 209 2.69 1.50 7.54
CA GLU A 209 1.89 0.45 6.86
C GLU A 209 2.72 -0.45 5.92
N ALA A 210 3.74 0.09 5.25
CA ALA A 210 4.63 -0.71 4.42
C ALA A 210 5.54 -1.64 5.25
N ILE A 211 6.14 -1.14 6.33
CA ILE A 211 6.98 -1.97 7.20
C ILE A 211 6.15 -2.98 7.99
N GLU A 212 4.89 -2.68 8.31
CA GLU A 212 3.94 -3.65 8.87
C GLU A 212 3.81 -4.87 7.94
N SER A 213 3.50 -4.68 6.66
CA SER A 213 3.35 -5.79 5.71
C SER A 213 4.64 -6.57 5.51
N VAL A 214 5.80 -5.88 5.43
CA VAL A 214 7.11 -6.52 5.35
C VAL A 214 7.39 -7.37 6.61
N PHE A 215 7.04 -6.88 7.79
CA PHE A 215 7.12 -7.65 9.04
C PHE A 215 6.22 -8.89 9.02
N TYR A 216 4.96 -8.76 8.61
CA TYR A 216 4.04 -9.90 8.50
C TYR A 216 4.56 -10.94 7.51
N MET A 217 5.06 -10.53 6.33
CA MET A 217 5.63 -11.44 5.35
C MET A 217 6.83 -12.19 5.91
N TYR A 218 7.73 -11.53 6.65
CA TYR A 218 8.83 -12.19 7.34
C TYR A 218 8.34 -13.23 8.35
N ARG A 219 7.41 -12.85 9.24
CA ARG A 219 6.90 -13.76 10.29
C ARG A 219 6.14 -14.96 9.74
N ILE A 220 5.43 -14.78 8.62
CA ILE A 220 4.68 -15.87 7.97
C ILE A 220 5.61 -16.82 7.21
N THR A 221 6.60 -16.30 6.49
CA THR A 221 7.37 -17.10 5.53
C THR A 221 8.76 -17.51 6.02
N GLY A 222 9.33 -16.80 6.99
CA GLY A 222 10.72 -16.94 7.41
C GLY A 222 11.75 -16.48 6.36
N ASP A 223 11.30 -15.90 5.24
CA ASP A 223 12.16 -15.46 4.14
C ASP A 223 12.93 -14.19 4.55
N LYS A 224 14.25 -14.31 4.67
CA LYS A 224 15.14 -13.23 5.10
C LYS A 224 15.21 -12.07 4.11
N ALA A 225 14.79 -12.24 2.86
CA ALA A 225 14.71 -11.13 1.92
C ALA A 225 13.79 -10.00 2.42
N TRP A 226 12.79 -10.31 3.27
CA TRP A 226 11.95 -9.30 3.91
C TRP A 226 12.71 -8.47 4.96
N GLN A 227 13.64 -9.08 5.68
CA GLN A 227 14.52 -8.36 6.60
C GLN A 227 15.48 -7.43 5.83
N ASP A 228 16.00 -7.87 4.69
CA ASP A 228 16.84 -7.03 3.83
C ASP A 228 16.08 -5.82 3.27
N LYS A 229 14.82 -6.02 2.85
CA LYS A 229 13.92 -4.94 2.42
C LYS A 229 13.65 -3.96 3.56
N ALA A 230 13.31 -4.46 4.75
CA ALA A 230 13.13 -3.62 5.94
C ALA A 230 14.40 -2.81 6.28
N TRP A 231 15.58 -3.43 6.19
CA TRP A 231 16.82 -2.73 6.49
C TRP A 231 17.07 -1.58 5.52
N LYS A 232 16.86 -1.80 4.21
CA LYS A 232 16.96 -0.74 3.20
C LYS A 232 15.97 0.40 3.45
N MET A 233 14.71 0.08 3.76
CA MET A 233 13.70 1.08 4.10
C MET A 233 14.13 1.91 5.31
N PHE A 234 14.62 1.28 6.38
CA PHE A 234 15.10 1.98 7.56
C PHE A 234 16.29 2.89 7.26
N GLN A 235 17.27 2.41 6.46
CA GLN A 235 18.43 3.22 6.06
C GLN A 235 18.03 4.47 5.26
N ALA A 236 17.04 4.34 4.36
CA ALA A 236 16.50 5.46 3.60
C ALA A 236 15.85 6.50 4.54
N ILE A 237 14.99 6.04 5.46
CA ILE A 237 14.35 6.90 6.45
C ILE A 237 15.40 7.59 7.34
N ASP A 238 16.41 6.85 7.83
CA ASP A 238 17.49 7.41 8.66
C ASP A 238 18.33 8.45 7.93
N SER A 239 18.57 8.26 6.64
CA SER A 239 19.36 9.18 5.83
C SER A 239 18.63 10.50 5.54
N HIS A 240 17.31 10.46 5.39
CA HIS A 240 16.55 11.59 4.88
C HIS A 240 15.60 12.25 5.87
N ALA A 241 15.15 11.55 6.92
CA ALA A 241 14.17 12.06 7.86
C ALA A 241 14.75 12.43 9.24
N ARG A 242 16.02 12.09 9.50
CA ARG A 242 16.66 12.30 10.81
C ARG A 242 16.99 13.77 11.08
N THR A 243 16.80 14.19 12.33
CA THR A 243 17.18 15.51 12.85
C THR A 243 18.21 15.37 13.98
N ASP A 244 18.64 16.49 14.56
CA ASP A 244 19.57 16.49 15.70
C ASP A 244 19.02 15.77 16.94
N ILE A 245 17.69 15.67 17.08
CA ILE A 245 17.03 15.12 18.27
C ILE A 245 16.09 13.95 17.99
N ALA A 246 15.60 13.77 16.76
CA ALA A 246 14.58 12.78 16.42
C ALA A 246 14.47 12.54 14.89
N TYR A 247 13.24 12.34 14.38
CA TYR A 247 12.89 12.22 12.97
C TYR A 247 11.75 13.19 12.64
N ALA A 248 11.59 13.54 11.37
CA ALA A 248 10.60 14.52 10.93
C ALA A 248 9.99 14.16 9.57
N VAL A 249 8.80 14.68 9.29
CA VAL A 249 8.12 14.50 8.01
C VAL A 249 8.98 15.08 6.87
N VAL A 250 9.20 14.28 5.82
CA VAL A 250 9.94 14.70 4.61
C VAL A 250 8.94 15.30 3.62
N GLN A 251 9.20 16.53 3.13
CA GLN A 251 8.26 17.24 2.26
C GLN A 251 8.13 16.66 0.85
N ASP A 252 9.21 16.08 0.32
CA ASP A 252 9.22 15.54 -1.03
C ASP A 252 10.21 14.39 -1.22
N VAL A 253 9.71 13.17 -1.29
CA VAL A 253 10.53 11.96 -1.50
C VAL A 253 11.27 11.91 -2.85
N ARG A 254 10.95 12.81 -3.78
CA ARG A 254 11.66 12.94 -5.06
C ARG A 254 12.92 13.79 -4.98
N ASP A 255 13.15 14.44 -3.83
CA ASP A 255 14.30 15.30 -3.58
C ASP A 255 15.11 14.75 -2.41
N GLU A 256 16.32 14.28 -2.67
CA GLU A 256 17.24 13.77 -1.64
C GLU A 256 17.62 14.84 -0.59
N GLN A 257 17.49 16.12 -0.95
CA GLN A 257 17.74 17.26 -0.07
C GLN A 257 16.43 17.93 0.38
N SER A 258 15.33 17.17 0.36
CA SER A 258 14.02 17.65 0.77
C SER A 258 14.07 18.28 2.16
N GLN A 259 13.34 19.38 2.31
CA GLN A 259 13.14 19.99 3.61
C GLN A 259 12.33 19.07 4.53
N LEU A 260 12.60 19.21 5.83
CA LEU A 260 11.85 18.55 6.89
C LEU A 260 10.79 19.49 7.44
N THR A 261 9.63 18.95 7.74
CA THR A 261 8.57 19.66 8.46
C THR A 261 8.70 19.32 9.94
N ASP A 262 8.66 20.33 10.82
CA ASP A 262 8.79 20.18 12.28
C ASP A 262 7.57 19.46 12.88
N THR A 263 7.47 18.16 12.61
CA THR A 263 6.36 17.29 12.97
C THR A 263 6.86 15.85 13.01
N MET A 264 6.55 15.16 14.10
CA MET A 264 6.79 13.74 14.29
C MET A 264 5.58 13.15 14.99
N GLU A 265 4.79 12.37 14.27
CA GLU A 265 3.57 11.77 14.80
C GLU A 265 3.88 10.66 15.81
N SER A 266 2.95 10.40 16.73
CA SER A 266 3.13 9.39 17.78
C SER A 266 3.41 8.00 17.22
N PHE A 267 2.80 7.66 16.08
CA PHE A 267 2.96 6.38 15.41
C PHE A 267 4.37 6.10 14.92
N TRP A 268 5.26 7.10 14.80
CA TRP A 268 6.67 6.83 14.52
C TRP A 268 7.28 5.90 15.59
N THR A 269 7.01 6.21 16.86
CA THR A 269 7.45 5.41 18.01
C THR A 269 6.45 4.30 18.36
N GLY A 270 5.16 4.54 18.14
CA GLY A 270 4.10 3.60 18.41
C GLY A 270 4.14 2.40 17.46
N GLU A 271 4.53 2.60 16.20
CA GLU A 271 4.32 1.62 15.14
C GLU A 271 5.57 1.40 14.30
N THR A 272 6.05 2.43 13.63
CA THR A 272 7.09 2.30 12.59
C THR A 272 8.38 1.72 13.17
N LEU A 273 8.90 2.30 14.26
CA LEU A 273 10.06 1.76 14.96
C LEU A 273 9.79 0.39 15.60
N LYS A 274 8.56 0.10 16.00
CA LYS A 274 8.20 -1.20 16.58
C LYS A 274 8.29 -2.30 15.53
N TYR A 275 7.74 -2.09 14.33
CA TYR A 275 7.84 -3.08 13.26
C TYR A 275 9.29 -3.25 12.79
N PHE A 276 10.07 -2.17 12.65
CA PHE A 276 11.50 -2.27 12.37
C PHE A 276 12.26 -3.02 13.46
N TYR A 277 11.91 -2.85 14.73
CA TYR A 277 12.55 -3.60 15.81
C TYR A 277 12.15 -5.09 15.80
N LEU A 278 10.85 -5.38 15.69
CA LEU A 278 10.32 -6.75 15.78
C LEU A 278 10.71 -7.64 14.60
N ILE A 279 10.95 -7.07 13.42
CA ILE A 279 11.38 -7.86 12.25
C ILE A 279 12.81 -8.42 12.43
N PHE A 280 13.67 -7.77 13.22
CA PHE A 280 15.02 -8.27 13.53
C PHE A 280 15.12 -8.96 14.90
N SER A 281 14.05 -8.93 15.69
CA SER A 281 13.98 -9.60 17.00
C SER A 281 13.70 -11.10 16.85
N ASP A 282 13.97 -11.86 17.92
CA ASP A 282 13.60 -13.27 17.99
C ASP A 282 12.09 -13.48 17.71
N PRO A 283 11.70 -14.52 16.95
CA PRO A 283 10.30 -14.76 16.60
C PRO A 283 9.35 -14.91 17.81
N ASP A 284 9.87 -15.36 18.96
CA ASP A 284 9.06 -15.53 20.17
C ASP A 284 8.68 -14.18 20.81
N LEU A 285 9.44 -13.10 20.54
CA LEU A 285 9.10 -11.77 21.01
C LEU A 285 7.90 -11.24 20.24
N VAL A 286 6.77 -11.07 20.95
CA VAL A 286 5.47 -10.68 20.39
C VAL A 286 5.07 -11.61 19.22
N SER A 287 5.06 -12.91 19.51
CA SER A 287 4.63 -13.92 18.53
C SER A 287 3.20 -13.66 18.05
N LEU A 288 2.97 -13.77 16.74
CA LEU A 288 1.64 -13.67 16.12
C LEU A 288 0.72 -14.85 16.51
N ASP A 289 1.29 -15.92 17.07
CA ASP A 289 0.52 -17.02 17.68
C ASP A 289 -0.07 -16.64 19.04
N GLU A 290 0.54 -15.70 19.75
CA GLU A 290 0.15 -15.29 21.10
C GLU A 290 -0.52 -13.92 21.15
N PHE A 291 -0.19 -13.03 20.20
CA PHE A 291 -0.63 -11.65 20.18
C PHE A 291 -1.30 -11.28 18.85
N VAL A 292 -2.27 -10.38 18.94
CA VAL A 292 -2.82 -9.64 17.81
C VAL A 292 -2.43 -8.18 17.98
N LEU A 293 -1.68 -7.62 17.04
CA LEU A 293 -1.38 -6.20 17.03
C LEU A 293 -2.64 -5.44 16.59
N ASN A 294 -3.10 -4.45 17.37
CA ASN A 294 -4.16 -3.54 16.91
C ASN A 294 -3.67 -2.65 15.76
N THR A 295 -4.53 -1.75 15.24
CA THR A 295 -4.18 -0.85 14.11
C THR A 295 -3.12 0.20 14.47
N GLU A 296 -2.71 0.30 15.75
CA GLU A 296 -1.62 1.17 16.22
C GLU A 296 -0.43 0.34 16.75
N ALA A 297 -0.25 -0.86 16.16
CA ALA A 297 0.77 -1.85 16.50
C ALA A 297 0.84 -2.25 18.00
N HIS A 298 -0.20 -2.03 18.81
CA HIS A 298 -0.21 -2.42 20.22
C HIS A 298 -0.59 -3.90 20.38
N PRO A 299 0.28 -4.72 21.01
CA PRO A 299 0.02 -6.15 21.13
C PRO A 299 -1.08 -6.44 22.15
N LEU A 300 -2.15 -7.09 21.68
CA LEU A 300 -3.24 -7.61 22.48
C LEU A 300 -3.08 -9.12 22.61
N ARG A 301 -3.01 -9.62 23.85
CA ARG A 301 -2.87 -11.06 24.09
C ARG A 301 -4.12 -11.80 23.64
N ARG A 302 -3.95 -12.86 22.86
CA ARG A 302 -5.03 -13.76 22.45
C ARG A 302 -5.58 -14.51 23.68
N PRO A 303 -6.89 -14.83 23.72
CA PRO A 303 -7.43 -15.67 24.78
C PRO A 303 -6.73 -17.04 24.78
N SER A 304 -6.33 -17.52 25.96
CA SER A 304 -5.93 -18.93 26.12
C SER A 304 -7.15 -19.83 25.86
N THR A 305 -6.96 -20.89 25.08
CA THR A 305 -7.95 -21.95 24.87
C THR A 305 -8.48 -22.52 26.17
#